data_AF-A0A7R8NK44-F1
#
_entry.id   AF-A0A7R8NK44-F1
#
_cell.length_a   1.000
_cell.length_b   1.000
_cell.length_c   1.000
_cell.angle_alpha   90.00
_cell.angle_beta   90.00
_cell.angle_gamma   90.00
#
_symmetry.space_group_name_H-M   'P 1'
#
loop_
_entity.id
_entity.type
_entity.pdbx_description
1 polymer ?
#
loop_
_entity_poly.entity_id
_entity_poly.type
_entity_poly.pdbx_seq_one_letter_code
_entity_poly.pdbx_strand_id
1 'polypeptide(L)'
;MMFDGKGRAMRLLPWTNDFGAPCWLGTTNPDSRVSRMADELEAAMIASAEEVLAEAKELLAESVVGEQELRFAGTRLAESLRDTLRIAASRGGRLESEG
;
A
#
# COMPACT_ATOMS: atom_id res chain seq x y z
N MET A 1 8.21 10.75 -7.58
CA MET A 1 7.88 10.17 -8.90
C MET A 1 9.16 9.74 -9.59
N MET A 2 9.16 8.64 -10.34
CA MET A 2 10.29 8.16 -11.13
C MET A 2 9.92 8.21 -12.62
N PHE A 3 10.88 8.48 -13.50
CA PHE A 3 10.67 8.52 -14.95
C PHE A 3 11.54 7.47 -15.65
N ASP A 4 11.08 6.93 -16.78
CA ASP A 4 11.88 6.04 -17.63
C ASP A 4 12.93 6.81 -18.47
N GLY A 5 13.75 6.08 -19.24
CA GLY A 5 14.75 6.70 -20.14
C GLY A 5 14.15 7.52 -21.29
N LYS A 6 12.82 7.56 -21.44
CA LYS A 6 12.07 8.38 -22.39
C LYS A 6 11.31 9.53 -21.71
N GLY A 7 11.54 9.76 -20.41
CA GLY A 7 10.89 10.83 -19.63
C GLY A 7 9.43 10.53 -19.25
N ARG A 8 8.97 9.27 -19.31
CA ARG A 8 7.60 8.90 -18.96
C ARG A 8 7.49 8.53 -17.49
N ALA A 9 6.46 9.01 -16.81
CA ALA A 9 6.22 8.69 -15.42
C ALA A 9 6.04 7.17 -15.24
N MET A 10 6.67 6.62 -14.19
CA MET A 10 6.61 5.21 -13.83
C MET A 10 5.60 5.02 -12.70
N ARG A 11 4.84 3.92 -12.76
CA ARG A 11 3.94 3.49 -11.68
C ARG A 11 4.77 2.89 -10.54
N LEU A 12 4.56 3.38 -9.33
CA LEU A 12 5.04 2.72 -8.11
C LEU A 12 4.21 1.46 -7.86
N LEU A 13 4.86 0.30 -7.72
CA LEU A 13 4.15 -0.96 -7.46
C LEU A 13 3.86 -1.15 -5.97
N PRO A 14 2.79 -1.86 -5.58
CA PRO A 14 2.42 -2.04 -4.17
C PRO A 14 3.42 -2.92 -3.38
N TRP A 15 4.30 -3.66 -4.04
CA TRP A 15 5.33 -4.49 -3.42
C TRP A 15 6.74 -3.89 -3.56
N THR A 16 7.65 -4.40 -2.73
CA THR A 16 9.09 -4.16 -2.81
C THR A 16 9.80 -5.36 -3.43
N ASN A 17 11.09 -5.21 -3.74
CA ASN A 17 11.94 -6.36 -4.03
C ASN A 17 12.40 -7.05 -2.74
N ASP A 18 13.19 -8.11 -2.89
CA ASP A 18 13.74 -8.91 -1.77
C ASP A 18 14.63 -8.11 -0.80
N PHE A 19 15.15 -6.96 -1.25
CA PHE A 19 15.96 -6.04 -0.44
C PHE A 19 15.14 -4.89 0.16
N GLY A 20 13.82 -4.90 0.01
CA GLY A 20 12.92 -3.83 0.50
C GLY A 20 12.93 -2.56 -0.35
N ALA A 21 13.58 -2.56 -1.51
CA ALA A 21 13.61 -1.39 -2.39
C ALA A 21 12.29 -1.26 -3.18
N PRO A 22 11.82 -0.02 -3.46
CA PRO A 22 10.61 0.20 -4.25
C PRO A 22 10.73 -0.36 -5.68
N CYS A 23 9.69 -1.07 -6.13
CA CYS A 23 9.57 -1.52 -7.51
C CYS A 23 8.74 -0.55 -8.36
N TRP A 24 9.13 -0.38 -9.63
CA TRP A 24 8.49 0.55 -10.57
C TRP A 24 8.12 -0.16 -11.87
N LEU A 25 6.98 0.22 -12.47
CA LEU A 25 6.47 -0.30 -13.73
C LEU A 25 6.29 0.82 -14.76
N GLY A 26 6.71 0.56 -15.99
CA GLY A 26 6.44 1.46 -17.11
C GLY A 26 4.96 1.58 -17.41
N THR A 27 4.48 2.80 -17.59
CA THR A 27 3.06 3.14 -17.85
C THR A 27 2.64 2.96 -19.31
N THR A 28 3.48 2.34 -20.15
CA THR A 28 3.22 2.18 -21.59
C THR A 28 2.01 1.32 -21.92
N ASN A 29 1.60 0.44 -21.01
CA ASN A 29 0.35 -0.31 -21.11
C ASN A 29 -0.32 -0.38 -19.72
N PRO A 30 -1.32 0.48 -19.45
CA PRO A 30 -2.03 0.49 -18.17
C PRO A 30 -2.79 -0.82 -17.90
N ASP A 31 -3.10 -1.59 -18.94
CA ASP A 31 -3.77 -2.90 -18.85
C ASP A 31 -2.78 -4.08 -18.91
N SER A 32 -1.50 -3.83 -18.65
CA SER A 32 -0.54 -4.93 -18.55
C SER A 32 -0.90 -5.87 -17.39
N ARG A 33 -0.50 -7.15 -17.50
CA ARG A 33 -0.75 -8.16 -16.46
C ARG A 33 -0.22 -7.74 -15.09
N VAL A 34 0.93 -7.06 -15.07
CA VAL A 34 1.55 -6.54 -13.83
C VAL A 34 0.76 -5.37 -13.27
N SER A 35 0.22 -4.50 -14.12
CA SER A 35 -0.64 -3.39 -13.68
C SER A 35 -1.92 -3.91 -13.02
N ARG A 36 -2.61 -4.89 -13.62
CA ARG A 36 -3.78 -5.54 -13.00
C ARG A 36 -3.45 -6.23 -11.68
N MET A 37 -2.34 -6.96 -11.62
CA MET A 37 -1.86 -7.56 -10.37
C MET A 37 -1.60 -6.51 -9.29
N ALA A 38 -1.09 -5.33 -9.67
CA ALA A 38 -0.94 -4.21 -8.75
C ALA A 38 -2.29 -3.66 -8.28
N ASP A 39 -3.28 -3.53 -9.15
CA ASP A 39 -4.62 -3.10 -8.72
C ASP A 39 -5.29 -4.13 -7.78
N GLU A 40 -5.16 -5.42 -8.07
CA GLU A 40 -5.64 -6.51 -7.21
C GLU A 40 -4.97 -6.50 -5.83
N LEU A 41 -3.64 -6.34 -5.77
CA LEU A 41 -2.90 -6.26 -4.51
C LEU A 41 -3.21 -4.97 -3.74
N GLU A 42 -3.35 -3.82 -4.40
CA GLU A 42 -3.82 -2.59 -3.76
C GLU A 42 -5.18 -2.80 -3.10
N ALA A 43 -6.13 -3.45 -3.79
CA ALA A 43 -7.46 -3.72 -3.25
C ALA A 43 -7.40 -4.68 -2.03
N ALA A 44 -6.61 -5.75 -2.13
CA ALA A 44 -6.45 -6.71 -1.03
C ALA A 44 -5.80 -6.08 0.22
N MET A 45 -4.77 -5.24 0.04
CA MET A 45 -4.13 -4.53 1.16
C MET A 45 -5.06 -3.52 1.82
N ILE A 46 -5.90 -2.81 1.04
CA ILE A 46 -6.90 -1.90 1.60
C ILE A 46 -7.94 -2.68 2.42
N ALA A 47 -8.46 -3.79 1.90
CA ALA A 47 -9.41 -4.62 2.63
C ALA A 47 -8.80 -5.15 3.95
N SER A 48 -7.55 -5.62 3.91
CA SER A 48 -6.84 -6.04 5.12
C SER A 48 -6.63 -4.89 6.11
N ALA A 49 -6.31 -3.68 5.63
CA ALA A 49 -6.18 -2.50 6.50
C ALA A 49 -7.51 -2.10 7.16
N GLU A 50 -8.65 -2.27 6.47
CA GLU A 50 -9.98 -2.05 7.03
C GLU A 50 -10.29 -3.04 8.16
N GLU A 51 -9.98 -4.32 7.96
CA GLU A 51 -10.12 -5.36 8.99
C GLU A 51 -9.24 -5.08 10.23
N VAL A 52 -7.95 -4.81 10.01
CA VAL A 52 -7.01 -4.46 11.09
C VAL A 52 -7.48 -3.23 11.87
N LEU A 53 -8.02 -2.22 11.18
CA LEU A 53 -8.54 -1.02 11.83
C LEU A 53 -9.80 -1.32 12.65
N ALA A 54 -10.68 -2.21 12.17
CA ALA A 54 -11.87 -2.63 12.91
C ALA A 54 -11.49 -3.37 14.20
N GLU A 55 -10.65 -4.38 14.10
CA GLU A 55 -10.17 -5.16 15.25
C GLU A 55 -9.44 -4.27 16.28
N ALA A 56 -8.59 -3.36 15.80
CA ALA A 56 -7.89 -2.44 16.71
C ALA A 56 -8.83 -1.49 17.44
N LYS A 57 -9.91 -1.02 16.79
CA LYS A 57 -10.92 -0.18 17.45
C LYS A 57 -11.69 -0.95 18.53
N GLU A 58 -12.04 -2.20 18.26
CA GLU A 58 -12.68 -3.08 19.24
C GLU A 58 -11.78 -3.31 20.45
N LEU A 59 -10.51 -3.68 20.20
CA LEU A 59 -9.52 -3.88 21.27
C LEU A 59 -9.35 -2.61 22.12
N LEU A 60 -9.21 -1.44 21.49
CA LEU A 60 -9.03 -0.16 22.19
C LEU A 60 -10.28 0.29 22.98
N ALA A 61 -11.45 -0.30 22.73
CA ALA A 61 -12.67 -0.01 23.49
C ALA A 61 -12.78 -0.82 24.79
N GLU A 62 -11.95 -1.86 24.96
CA GLU A 62 -11.96 -2.67 26.18
C GLU A 62 -11.34 -1.93 27.37
N SER A 63 -11.94 -2.11 28.56
CA SER A 63 -11.49 -1.43 29.78
C SER A 63 -10.16 -1.95 30.33
N VAL A 64 -9.79 -3.19 29.96
CA VAL A 64 -8.57 -3.87 30.41
C VAL A 64 -8.02 -4.66 29.22
N VAL A 65 -6.86 -4.25 28.70
CA VAL A 65 -6.18 -4.90 27.58
C VAL A 65 -4.74 -5.23 27.97
N GLY A 66 -4.24 -6.39 27.54
CA GLY A 66 -2.86 -6.78 27.78
C GLY A 66 -1.85 -5.96 26.96
N GLU A 67 -0.67 -5.71 27.52
CA GLU A 67 0.42 -5.00 26.83
C GLU A 67 0.84 -5.69 25.52
N GLN A 68 0.81 -7.02 25.48
CA GLN A 68 1.15 -7.80 24.29
C GLN A 68 0.12 -7.61 23.17
N GLU A 69 -1.17 -7.57 23.51
CA GLU A 69 -2.26 -7.34 22.55
C GLU A 69 -2.18 -5.92 21.97
N LEU A 70 -1.92 -4.91 22.82
CA LEU A 70 -1.68 -3.54 22.36
C LEU A 70 -0.46 -3.43 21.43
N ARG A 71 0.66 -4.09 21.77
CA ARG A 71 1.86 -4.10 20.93
C ARG A 71 1.60 -4.80 19.59
N PHE A 72 0.85 -5.90 19.61
CA PHE A 72 0.45 -6.61 18.39
C PHE A 72 -0.42 -5.72 17.50
N ALA A 73 -1.51 -5.16 18.03
CA ALA A 73 -2.40 -4.27 17.29
C ALA A 73 -1.67 -3.05 16.73
N GLY A 74 -0.81 -2.41 17.54
CA GLY A 74 0.01 -1.28 17.11
C GLY A 74 0.97 -1.65 15.97
N THR A 75 1.55 -2.85 15.99
CA THR A 75 2.39 -3.36 14.89
C THR A 75 1.58 -3.56 13.61
N ARG A 76 0.41 -4.21 13.69
CA ARG A 76 -0.48 -4.44 12.53
C ARG A 76 -0.99 -3.12 11.93
N LEU A 77 -1.35 -2.15 12.79
CA LEU A 77 -1.73 -0.81 12.37
C LEU A 77 -0.60 -0.08 11.64
N ALA A 78 0.63 -0.13 12.18
CA ALA A 78 1.79 0.50 11.56
C ALA A 78 2.12 -0.10 10.18
N GLU A 79 2.03 -1.43 10.05
CA GLU A 79 2.19 -2.13 8.77
C GLU A 79 1.10 -1.71 7.76
N SER A 80 -0.18 -1.75 8.17
CA SER A 80 -1.32 -1.39 7.31
C SER A 80 -1.28 0.08 6.86
N LEU A 81 -0.86 0.98 7.75
CA LEU A 81 -0.71 2.40 7.44
C LEU A 81 0.42 2.64 6.42
N ARG A 82 1.56 1.99 6.59
CA ARG A 82 2.68 2.08 5.63
C ARG A 82 2.22 1.64 4.24
N ASP A 83 1.50 0.53 4.16
CA ASP A 83 1.02 -0.01 2.89
C ASP A 83 -0.01 0.93 2.26
N THR A 84 -0.96 1.45 3.05
CA THR A 84 -1.93 2.46 2.59
C THR A 84 -1.27 3.73 2.06
N LEU A 85 -0.25 4.25 2.75
CA LEU A 85 0.51 5.42 2.29
C LEU A 85 1.24 5.16 0.96
N ARG A 86 1.75 3.94 0.77
CA ARG A 86 2.37 3.52 -0.51
C ARG A 86 1.35 3.51 -1.65
N ILE A 87 0.16 2.97 -1.40
CA ILE A 87 -0.94 2.95 -2.39
C ILE A 87 -1.36 4.37 -2.74
N ALA A 88 -1.51 5.25 -1.74
CA ALA A 88 -1.85 6.65 -1.95
C ALA A 88 -0.80 7.36 -2.82
N ALA A 89 0.49 7.15 -2.55
CA ALA A 89 1.57 7.70 -3.37
C ALA A 89 1.56 7.15 -4.81
N SER A 90 1.29 5.86 -4.99
CA SER A 90 1.17 5.24 -6.32
C SER A 90 0.01 5.84 -7.12
N ARG A 91 -1.17 5.96 -6.49
CA ARG A 91 -2.37 6.54 -7.11
C ARG A 91 -2.17 8.02 -7.43
N GLY A 92 -1.60 8.81 -6.52
CA GLY A 92 -1.29 10.22 -6.75
C GLY A 92 -0.37 10.42 -7.96
N GLY A 93 0.68 9.59 -8.08
CA GLY A 93 1.58 9.66 -9.24
C GLY A 93 0.90 9.30 -10.57
N ARG A 94 -0.15 8.46 -10.57
CA ARG A 94 -0.95 8.18 -11.77
C ARG A 94 -1.80 9.39 -12.18
N LEU A 95 -2.43 10.08 -11.21
CA LEU A 95 -3.24 11.27 -11.48
C LEU A 95 -2.41 12.43 -12.05
N GLU A 96 -1.21 12.66 -11.52
CA GLU A 96 -0.28 13.69 -12.04
C GLU A 96 0.25 13.36 -13.44
N SER A 97 0.25 12.09 -13.85
CA SER A 97 0.70 11.68 -15.19
C SER A 97 -0.37 11.79 -16.27
N GLU A 98 -1.64 11.98 -15.89
CA GLU A 98 -2.76 12.20 -16.82
C GLU A 98 -3.00 13.69 -17.12
N GLY A 99 -2.32 14.60 -16.43
CA GLY A 99 -2.34 16.06 -16.65
C GLY A 99 -1.18 16.55 -17.49
#